data_AF-A0A7G8BF99-F1
#
_entry.id   AF-A0A7G8BF99-F1
#
_cell.length_a   1.000
_cell.length_b   1.000
_cell.length_c   1.000
_cell.angle_alpha   90.00
_cell.angle_beta   90.00
_cell.angle_gamma   90.00
#
_symmetry.space_group_name_H-M   'P 1'
#
loop_
_entity.id
_entity.type
_entity.pdbx_description
1 polymer ?
#
loop_
_entity_poly.entity_id
_entity_poly.type
_entity_poly.pdbx_seq_one_letter_code
_entity_poly.pdbx_strand_id
1 'polypeptide(L)'
;MSAKNTGTVKFRLDSKKLPTLPKKKLDALRKLKDDEIDYSDIPPQTNVKWTRPGALVPTENKRQITLRLDADVVSFFKKTGKRYQSRINAALREYVNAQKKVS
;
A
#
# COMPACT_ATOMS: atom_id res chain seq x y z
N MET A 1 -22.84 38.15 -19.75
CA MET A 1 -22.78 36.73 -19.31
C MET A 1 -21.58 36.58 -18.37
N SER A 2 -21.78 36.55 -17.05
CA SER A 2 -20.67 36.50 -16.08
C SER A 2 -20.27 35.04 -15.81
N ALA A 3 -19.05 34.67 -16.19
CA ALA A 3 -18.47 33.35 -15.92
C ALA A 3 -18.16 33.23 -14.42
N LYS A 4 -18.86 32.33 -13.73
CA LYS A 4 -18.60 32.04 -12.31
C LYS A 4 -17.28 31.26 -12.22
N ASN A 5 -16.22 31.94 -11.80
CA ASN A 5 -14.92 31.34 -11.56
C ASN A 5 -15.01 30.42 -10.32
N THR A 6 -15.02 29.10 -10.51
CA THR A 6 -14.98 28.13 -9.40
C THR A 6 -13.55 28.00 -8.91
N GLY A 7 -13.17 28.85 -7.94
CA GLY A 7 -11.88 28.74 -7.26
C GLY A 7 -11.69 27.36 -6.59
N THR A 8 -10.43 27.01 -6.30
CA THR A 8 -10.08 25.72 -5.67
C THR A 8 -10.83 25.52 -4.35
N VAL A 9 -11.76 24.54 -4.33
CA VAL A 9 -12.49 24.14 -3.13
C VAL A 9 -11.61 23.21 -2.31
N LYS A 10 -11.11 23.70 -1.17
CA LYS A 10 -10.39 22.87 -0.19
C LYS A 10 -11.41 22.15 0.70
N PHE A 11 -11.60 20.86 0.46
CA PHE A 11 -12.43 20.01 1.31
C PHE A 11 -11.56 19.25 2.34
N ARG A 12 -11.86 19.41 3.63
CA ARG A 12 -11.27 18.60 4.71
C ARG A 12 -12.33 17.64 5.21
N LEU A 13 -12.07 16.34 5.12
CA LEU A 13 -13.00 15.30 5.57
C LEU A 13 -12.95 15.22 7.11
N ASP A 14 -14.06 15.59 7.76
CA ASP A 14 -14.21 15.44 9.21
C ASP A 14 -14.61 13.99 9.55
N SER A 15 -13.66 13.19 10.07
CA SER A 15 -13.88 11.78 10.40
C SER A 15 -14.99 11.53 11.44
N LYS A 16 -15.30 12.52 12.27
CA LYS A 16 -16.39 12.45 13.28
C LYS A 16 -17.76 12.79 12.71
N LYS A 17 -17.83 13.40 11.51
CA LYS A 17 -19.08 13.85 10.89
C LYS A 17 -19.08 13.49 9.40
N LEU A 18 -19.02 12.19 9.14
CA LEU A 18 -19.07 11.65 7.79
C LEU A 18 -20.45 11.91 7.17
N PRO A 19 -20.53 12.39 5.93
CA PRO A 19 -21.81 12.51 5.23
C PRO A 19 -22.41 11.11 5.03
N THR A 20 -23.67 10.94 5.42
CA THR A 20 -24.38 9.68 5.20
C THR A 20 -24.90 9.63 3.77
N LEU A 21 -24.65 8.51 3.09
CA LEU A 21 -25.23 8.27 1.78
C LEU A 21 -26.75 8.15 1.94
N PRO A 22 -27.56 8.94 1.21
CA PRO A 22 -29.01 8.86 1.30
C PRO A 22 -29.47 7.48 0.83
N LYS A 23 -30.40 6.87 1.57
CA LYS A 23 -30.88 5.49 1.34
C LYS A 23 -31.22 5.19 -0.12
N LYS A 24 -31.92 6.12 -0.80
CA LYS A 24 -32.26 6.00 -2.21
C LYS A 24 -31.06 5.79 -3.15
N LYS A 25 -29.95 6.49 -2.92
CA LYS A 25 -28.72 6.30 -3.71
C LYS A 25 -28.07 4.95 -3.40
N LEU A 26 -28.10 4.54 -2.13
CA LEU A 26 -27.54 3.27 -1.70
C LEU A 26 -28.32 2.08 -2.29
N ASP A 27 -29.64 2.18 -2.38
CA ASP A 27 -30.48 1.18 -3.02
C ASP A 27 -30.29 1.13 -4.54
N ALA A 28 -30.02 2.28 -5.17
CA ALA A 28 -29.65 2.32 -6.59
C ALA A 28 -28.29 1.62 -6.84
N LEU A 29 -27.27 1.91 -6.02
CA LEU A 29 -25.96 1.26 -6.10
C LEU A 29 -26.03 -0.25 -5.89
N ARG A 30 -26.92 -0.73 -5.00
CA ARG A 30 -27.14 -2.17 -4.76
C ARG A 30 -27.80 -2.90 -5.94
N LYS A 31 -28.51 -2.17 -6.80
CA LYS A 31 -29.22 -2.73 -7.96
C LYS A 31 -28.40 -2.66 -9.25
N LEU A 32 -27.40 -1.77 -9.29
CA LEU A 32 -26.47 -1.65 -10.41
C LEU A 32 -25.73 -2.97 -10.61
N LYS A 33 -25.71 -3.48 -11.83
CA LYS A 33 -24.93 -4.66 -12.19
C LYS A 33 -23.50 -4.29 -12.50
N ASP A 34 -22.57 -5.22 -12.32
CA ASP A 34 -21.15 -4.99 -12.61
C ASP A 34 -20.91 -4.61 -14.09
N ASP A 35 -21.67 -5.20 -15.03
CA ASP A 35 -21.57 -4.89 -16.46
C ASP A 35 -22.00 -3.46 -16.83
N GLU A 36 -22.76 -2.80 -15.95
CA GLU A 36 -23.23 -1.42 -16.13
C GLU A 36 -22.23 -0.40 -15.55
N ILE A 37 -21.13 -0.84 -14.95
CA ILE A 37 -20.08 0.03 -14.42
C ILE A 37 -19.24 0.57 -15.59
N ASP A 38 -19.25 1.89 -15.74
CA ASP A 38 -18.43 2.59 -16.74
C ASP A 38 -16.97 2.70 -16.25
N TYR A 39 -16.04 2.15 -17.03
CA TYR A 39 -14.59 2.20 -16.80
C TYR A 39 -13.84 3.04 -17.84
N SER A 40 -14.54 3.81 -18.68
CA SER A 40 -13.95 4.52 -19.83
C SER A 40 -12.94 5.61 -19.42
N ASP A 41 -13.00 6.11 -18.19
CA ASP A 41 -12.11 7.12 -17.62
C ASP A 41 -10.84 6.54 -16.99
N ILE A 42 -10.74 5.21 -16.83
CA ILE A 42 -9.64 4.53 -16.13
C ILE A 42 -8.94 3.54 -17.08
N PRO A 43 -7.59 3.60 -17.23
CA PRO A 43 -6.87 2.65 -18.06
C PRO A 43 -6.95 1.21 -17.50
N PRO A 44 -7.10 0.18 -18.35
CA PRO A 44 -7.11 -1.22 -17.90
C PRO A 44 -5.81 -1.59 -17.16
N GLN A 45 -5.95 -2.18 -15.97
CA GLN A 45 -4.82 -2.69 -15.19
C GLN A 45 -4.56 -4.17 -15.52
N THR A 46 -3.95 -4.44 -16.68
CA THR A 46 -3.48 -5.79 -17.01
C THR A 46 -2.13 -6.04 -16.33
N ASN A 47 -1.96 -7.20 -15.67
CA ASN A 47 -0.71 -7.64 -15.01
C ASN A 47 -0.34 -7.02 -13.64
N VAL A 48 -1.27 -6.36 -12.95
CA VAL A 48 -0.99 -5.82 -11.60
C VAL A 48 -1.26 -6.88 -10.53
N LYS A 49 -0.19 -7.36 -9.88
CA LYS A 49 -0.33 -8.21 -8.70
C LYS A 49 -0.53 -7.34 -7.45
N TRP A 50 -1.78 -7.15 -7.07
CA TRP A 50 -2.14 -6.48 -5.82
C TRP A 50 -1.47 -7.20 -4.64
N THR A 51 -0.54 -6.50 -3.99
CA THR A 51 0.10 -6.97 -2.76
C THR A 51 -0.33 -6.05 -1.64
N ARG A 52 -0.84 -6.60 -0.53
CA ARG A 52 -1.17 -5.79 0.64
C ARG A 52 0.07 -5.03 1.09
N PRO A 53 0.06 -3.68 1.09
CA PRO A 53 1.12 -2.90 1.70
C PRO A 53 1.19 -3.30 3.17
N GLY A 54 2.30 -3.89 3.61
CA GLY A 54 2.44 -4.35 4.99
C GLY A 54 1.82 -5.72 5.27
N ALA A 55 1.92 -6.70 4.36
CA ALA A 55 2.05 -8.09 4.78
C ALA A 55 3.36 -8.23 5.61
N LEU A 56 3.34 -7.67 6.83
CA LEU A 56 4.38 -7.86 7.83
C LEU A 56 4.40 -9.36 8.05
N VAL A 57 5.49 -10.00 7.61
CA VAL A 57 5.72 -11.38 7.99
C VAL A 57 5.57 -11.46 9.51
N PRO A 58 4.68 -12.33 10.03
CA PRO A 58 4.35 -12.38 11.44
C PRO A 58 5.61 -12.32 12.29
N THR A 59 5.61 -11.51 13.34
CA THR A 59 6.75 -11.37 14.26
C THR A 59 7.19 -12.73 14.81
N GLU A 60 6.23 -13.66 14.94
CA GLU A 60 6.41 -15.06 15.34
C GLU A 60 7.43 -15.83 14.48
N ASN A 61 7.66 -15.41 13.23
CA ASN A 61 8.64 -16.05 12.35
C ASN A 61 10.07 -15.54 12.55
N LYS A 62 10.30 -14.53 13.40
CA LYS A 62 11.63 -13.96 13.64
C LYS A 62 12.28 -14.64 14.83
N ARG A 63 13.42 -15.29 14.60
CA ARG A 63 14.26 -15.83 15.67
C ARG A 63 15.34 -14.81 16.05
N GLN A 64 15.45 -14.49 17.33
CA GLN A 64 16.54 -13.68 17.84
C GLN A 64 17.79 -14.55 17.93
N ILE A 65 18.81 -14.23 17.13
CA ILE A 65 20.10 -14.93 17.10
C ILE A 65 21.23 -13.91 17.23
N THR A 66 22.37 -14.35 17.77
CA THR A 66 23.61 -13.56 17.77
C THR A 66 24.34 -13.80 16.46
N LEU A 67 24.25 -12.85 15.52
CA LEU A 67 24.93 -12.89 14.23
C LEU A 67 25.99 -11.80 14.16
N ARG A 68 27.19 -12.13 13.70
CA ARG A 68 28.22 -11.16 13.35
C ARG A 68 28.06 -10.77 11.88
N LEU A 69 28.04 -9.46 11.63
CA LEU A 69 28.01 -8.86 10.30
C LEU A 69 29.19 -7.90 10.18
N ASP A 70 29.69 -7.72 8.97
CA ASP A 70 30.79 -6.80 8.72
C ASP A 70 30.42 -5.35 9.10
N ALA A 71 31.43 -4.62 9.57
CA ALA A 71 31.24 -3.28 10.12
C ALA A 71 30.70 -2.30 9.07
N ASP A 72 31.14 -2.42 7.83
CA ASP A 72 30.73 -1.62 6.69
C ASP A 72 29.25 -1.86 6.33
N VAL A 73 28.80 -3.12 6.29
CA VAL A 73 27.41 -3.51 6.06
C VAL A 73 26.51 -2.92 7.14
N VAL A 74 26.88 -3.07 8.42
CA VAL A 74 26.11 -2.49 9.52
C VAL A 74 26.08 -0.97 9.42
N SER A 75 27.20 -0.33 9.08
CA SER A 75 27.28 1.12 8.91
C SER A 75 26.36 1.64 7.80
N PHE A 76 26.31 0.93 6.66
CA PHE A 76 25.46 1.26 5.52
C PHE A 76 23.98 1.23 5.94
N PHE A 77 23.53 0.15 6.56
CA PHE A 77 22.14 0.04 6.98
C PHE A 77 21.79 1.02 8.11
N LYS A 78 22.71 1.31 9.05
CA LYS A 78 22.46 2.33 10.09
C LYS A 78 22.20 3.73 9.51
N LYS A 79 22.90 4.11 8.43
CA LYS A 79 22.68 5.40 7.74
C LYS A 79 21.26 5.57 7.19
N THR A 80 20.57 4.47 6.88
CA THR A 80 19.18 4.51 6.38
C THR A 80 18.15 4.87 7.48
N GLY A 81 18.55 4.95 8.74
CA GLY A 81 17.72 5.43 9.86
C GLY A 81 17.09 4.31 10.70
N LYS A 82 16.03 4.69 11.44
CA LYS A 82 15.30 3.77 12.34
C LYS A 82 14.83 2.53 11.57
N ARG A 83 14.88 1.35 12.21
CA ARG A 83 14.54 0.03 11.64
C ARG A 83 15.57 -0.56 10.65
N TYR A 84 16.85 -0.17 10.74
CA TYR A 84 17.92 -0.76 9.93
C TYR A 84 17.98 -2.30 9.99
N GLN A 85 17.73 -2.92 11.15
CA GLN A 85 17.66 -4.39 11.30
C GLN A 85 16.56 -5.03 10.43
N SER A 86 15.39 -4.37 10.32
CA SER A 86 14.31 -4.86 9.46
C SER A 86 14.70 -4.80 7.98
N ARG A 87 15.51 -3.80 7.58
CA ARG A 87 16.02 -3.68 6.21
C ARG A 87 17.07 -4.74 5.90
N ILE A 88 17.98 -5.02 6.84
CA ILE A 88 18.93 -6.14 6.73
C ILE A 88 18.16 -7.44 6.49
N ASN A 89 17.14 -7.71 7.31
CA ASN A 89 16.32 -8.92 7.17
C ASN A 89 15.56 -8.98 5.83
N ALA A 90 15.12 -7.83 5.29
CA ALA A 90 14.46 -7.79 3.99
C ALA A 90 15.43 -8.16 2.85
N ALA A 91 16.65 -7.62 2.86
CA ALA A 91 17.69 -7.95 1.89
C ALA A 91 18.06 -9.43 1.94
N LEU A 92 18.24 -10.01 3.14
CA LEU A 92 18.50 -11.44 3.30
C LEU A 92 17.35 -12.30 2.76
N ARG A 93 16.10 -11.90 2.99
CA ARG A 93 14.94 -12.62 2.46
C ARG A 93 14.89 -12.60 0.94
N GLU A 94 15.20 -11.46 0.33
CA GLU A 94 15.25 -11.35 -1.13
C GLU A 94 16.31 -12.27 -1.72
N TYR A 95 17.51 -12.30 -1.13
CA TYR A 95 18.58 -13.23 -1.51
C TYR A 95 18.13 -14.70 -1.41
N VAL A 96 17.54 -15.10 -0.28
CA VAL A 96 17.03 -16.47 -0.10
C VAL A 96 15.95 -16.82 -1.13
N ASN A 97 15.04 -15.88 -1.42
CA ASN A 97 13.98 -16.10 -2.41
C ASN A 97 14.53 -16.21 -3.83
N ALA A 98 15.56 -15.43 -4.16
CA ALA A 98 16.24 -15.53 -5.46
C ALA A 98 16.90 -16.91 -5.61
N GLN A 99 17.61 -17.39 -4.58
CA GLN A 99 18.24 -18.71 -4.60
C GLN A 99 17.22 -19.85 -4.72
N LYS A 100 16.09 -19.77 -4.00
CA LYS A 100 15.01 -20.77 -4.07
C LYS A 100 14.28 -20.84 -5.40
N LYS A 101 14.36 -19.82 -6.25
CA LYS A 101 13.75 -19.82 -7.59
C LYS A 101 14.66 -20.42 -8.66
N VAL A 102 15.95 -20.52 -8.37
CA VAL A 102 16.98 -21.05 -9.29
C VAL A 102 17.15 -22.58 -9.12
N SER A 103 16.70 -23.14 -8.00
CA SER A 103 16.56 -24.59 -7.77
C SER A 103 15.14 -25.06 -8.05
#